data_AF-A0A662PR25-F1
#
_entry.id   AF-A0A662PR25-F1
#
_cell.length_a   1.000
_cell.length_b   1.000
_cell.length_c   1.000
_cell.angle_alpha   90.00
_cell.angle_beta   90.00
_cell.angle_gamma   90.00
#
_symmetry.space_group_name_H-M   'P 1'
#
loop_
_entity.id
_entity.type
_entity.pdbx_description
1 polymer ?
#
loop_
_entity_poly.entity_id
_entity_poly.type
_entity_poly.pdbx_seq_one_letter_code
_entity_poly.pdbx_strand_id
1 'polypeptide(L)'
;MLGKVLPFKPDDWPDMVGQAFGICEDSYWVPCATLILGLLGETENAVIKTIELMDRLRNFKSLIIPLFFVPLGALKGERPFGMDKMNRYHW
;
A
#
# COMPACT_ATOMS: atom_id res chain seq x y z
N MET A 1 -4.14 -14.32 -2.91
CA MET A 1 -5.10 -13.71 -1.96
C MET A 1 -6.52 -13.86 -2.50
N LEU A 2 -7.34 -14.70 -1.88
CA LEU A 2 -8.81 -14.69 -2.04
C LEU A 2 -9.33 -13.47 -1.27
N GLY A 3 -10.15 -12.61 -1.89
CA GLY A 3 -10.72 -11.43 -1.23
C GLY A 3 -10.58 -10.11 -1.99
N LYS A 4 -9.81 -10.07 -3.10
CA LYS A 4 -9.93 -8.95 -4.05
C LYS A 4 -11.21 -9.11 -4.88
N VAL A 5 -11.85 -7.99 -5.17
CA VAL A 5 -13.10 -7.96 -5.96
C VAL A 5 -12.78 -8.41 -7.39
N LEU A 6 -13.52 -9.40 -7.89
CA LEU A 6 -13.42 -9.83 -9.28
C LEU A 6 -13.84 -8.67 -10.22
N PRO A 7 -13.20 -8.50 -11.39
CA PRO A 7 -12.30 -9.44 -12.07
C PRO A 7 -10.81 -9.30 -11.72
N PHE A 8 -10.44 -8.45 -10.77
CA PHE A 8 -9.05 -8.05 -10.55
C PHE A 8 -8.22 -9.10 -9.82
N LYS A 9 -7.00 -9.30 -10.32
CA LYS A 9 -5.98 -10.14 -9.70
C LYS A 9 -5.14 -9.32 -8.72
N PRO A 10 -4.42 -9.97 -7.79
CA PRO A 10 -3.46 -9.29 -6.93
C PRO A 10 -2.43 -8.45 -7.69
N ASP A 11 -1.97 -8.93 -8.84
CA ASP A 11 -0.97 -8.26 -9.67
C ASP A 11 -1.49 -6.99 -10.36
N ASP A 12 -2.81 -6.87 -10.57
CA ASP A 12 -3.45 -5.68 -11.16
C ASP A 12 -3.52 -4.50 -10.17
N TRP A 13 -3.07 -4.70 -8.93
CA TRP A 13 -3.21 -3.72 -7.86
C TRP A 13 -2.56 -2.37 -8.14
N PRO A 14 -1.31 -2.29 -8.63
CA PRO A 14 -0.68 -0.99 -8.88
C PRO A 14 -1.46 -0.17 -9.91
N ASP A 15 -1.99 -0.82 -10.93
CA ASP A 15 -2.77 -0.17 -11.99
C ASP A 15 -4.15 0.27 -11.49
N MET A 16 -4.81 -0.56 -10.67
CA MET A 16 -6.07 -0.21 -10.02
C MET A 16 -5.92 1.03 -9.14
N VAL A 17 -4.87 1.12 -8.31
CA VAL A 17 -4.63 2.28 -7.44
C VAL A 17 -4.36 3.53 -8.28
N GLY A 18 -3.55 3.43 -9.34
CA GLY A 18 -3.32 4.54 -10.26
C GLY A 18 -4.60 5.05 -10.93
N GLN A 19 -5.45 4.14 -11.41
CA GLN A 19 -6.75 4.51 -11.98
C GLN A 19 -7.66 5.17 -10.97
N ALA A 20 -7.71 4.68 -9.72
CA ALA A 20 -8.51 5.29 -8.67
C ALA A 20 -8.06 6.72 -8.36
N PHE A 21 -6.75 6.98 -8.31
CA PHE A 21 -6.22 8.33 -8.14
C PHE A 21 -6.55 9.24 -9.33
N GLY A 22 -6.45 8.73 -10.56
CA GLY A 22 -6.87 9.45 -11.76
C GLY A 22 -8.36 9.84 -11.72
N ILE A 23 -9.24 8.91 -11.35
CA ILE A 23 -10.68 9.20 -11.20
C ILE A 23 -10.92 10.29 -10.14
N CYS A 24 -10.19 10.24 -9.01
CA CYS A 24 -10.28 11.29 -8.00
C CYS A 24 -9.84 12.65 -8.56
N GLU A 25 -8.72 12.71 -9.27
CA GLU A 25 -8.22 13.95 -9.89
C GLU A 25 -9.20 14.51 -10.92
N ASP A 26 -9.71 13.67 -11.83
CA ASP A 26 -10.74 14.02 -12.81
C ASP A 26 -12.02 14.56 -12.15
N SER A 27 -12.31 14.10 -10.93
CA SER A 27 -13.45 14.51 -10.11
C SER A 27 -13.15 15.69 -9.17
N TYR A 28 -11.98 16.32 -9.28
CA TYR A 28 -11.51 17.40 -8.41
C TYR A 28 -11.37 17.02 -6.93
N TRP A 29 -11.16 15.73 -6.65
CA TRP A 29 -10.91 15.21 -5.30
C TRP A 29 -9.42 15.08 -5.04
N VAL A 30 -9.02 15.31 -3.78
CA VAL A 30 -7.67 15.01 -3.30
C VAL A 30 -7.69 13.63 -2.65
N PRO A 31 -7.17 12.56 -3.28
CA PRO A 31 -7.18 11.24 -2.69
C PRO A 31 -6.31 11.20 -1.42
N CYS A 32 -6.86 10.57 -0.38
CA CYS A 32 -6.16 10.27 0.86
C CYS A 32 -6.04 8.75 1.00
N ALA A 33 -4.82 8.24 1.10
CA ALA A 33 -4.55 6.81 1.19
C ALA A 33 -3.64 6.48 2.39
N THR A 34 -3.83 5.29 2.93
CA THR A 34 -2.96 4.72 3.96
C THR A 34 -2.10 3.65 3.33
N LEU A 35 -0.77 3.76 3.49
CA LEU A 35 0.17 2.74 3.11
C LEU A 35 0.57 1.93 4.35
N ILE A 36 0.25 0.64 4.40
CA ILE A 36 0.63 -0.22 5.53
C ILE A 36 1.98 -0.86 5.22
N LEU A 37 2.96 -0.63 6.09
CA LEU A 37 4.30 -1.22 6.02
C LEU A 37 4.40 -2.42 6.96
N GLY A 38 5.17 -3.43 6.57
CA GLY A 38 5.46 -4.57 7.44
C GLY A 38 4.32 -5.58 7.53
N LEU A 39 3.55 -5.75 6.46
CA LEU A 39 2.55 -6.81 6.39
C LEU A 39 3.18 -8.19 6.57
N LEU A 40 2.39 -9.15 7.06
CA LEU A 40 2.87 -10.51 7.28
C LEU A 40 3.34 -11.14 5.96
N GLY A 41 4.59 -11.59 5.92
CA GLY A 41 5.21 -12.14 4.72
C GLY A 41 5.66 -11.08 3.70
N GLU A 42 5.77 -9.81 4.09
CA GLU A 42 6.38 -8.78 3.25
C GLU A 42 7.83 -9.16 2.90
N THR A 43 8.15 -9.04 1.61
CA THR A 43 9.47 -9.36 1.06
C THR A 43 10.10 -8.09 0.51
N GLU A 44 11.42 -8.07 0.34
CA GLU A 44 12.12 -6.93 -0.26
C GLU A 44 11.55 -6.55 -1.63
N ASN A 45 11.19 -7.54 -2.45
CA ASN A 45 10.57 -7.31 -3.75
C ASN A 45 9.18 -6.65 -3.64
N ALA A 46 8.41 -6.97 -2.59
CA ALA A 46 7.13 -6.31 -2.34
C ALA A 46 7.31 -4.84 -1.92
N VAL A 47 8.36 -4.55 -1.13
CA VAL A 47 8.73 -3.18 -0.77
C VAL A 47 9.16 -2.39 -2.01
N ILE A 48 9.99 -2.98 -2.89
CA ILE A 48 10.40 -2.34 -4.15
C ILE A 48 9.19 -2.03 -5.03
N LYS A 49 8.27 -2.99 -5.23
CA LYS A 49 7.02 -2.74 -5.98
C LYS A 49 6.15 -1.65 -5.36
N THR A 50 6.19 -1.51 -4.03
CA THR A 50 5.49 -0.44 -3.33
C THR A 50 6.13 0.92 -3.61
N ILE A 51 7.46 1.00 -3.63
CA ILE A 51 8.20 2.22 -4.00
C ILE A 51 7.89 2.61 -5.45
N GLU A 52 7.91 1.65 -6.39
CA GLU A 52 7.54 1.89 -7.79
C GLU A 52 6.12 2.44 -7.94
N LEU A 53 5.17 1.91 -7.15
CA LEU A 53 3.81 2.45 -7.10
C LEU A 53 3.79 3.88 -6.54
N MET A 54 4.52 4.16 -5.46
CA MET A 54 4.62 5.50 -4.89
C MET A 54 5.18 6.52 -5.89
N ASP A 55 6.19 6.14 -6.68
CA ASP A 55 6.72 7.01 -7.72
C ASP A 55 5.72 7.27 -8.83
N ARG A 56 4.90 6.28 -9.21
CA ARG A 56 3.78 6.49 -10.15
C ARG A 56 2.74 7.48 -9.59
N LEU A 57 2.45 7.39 -8.29
CA LEU A 57 1.43 8.22 -7.64
C LEU A 57 1.88 9.67 -7.37
N ARG A 58 3.19 9.94 -7.44
CA ARG A 58 3.78 11.27 -7.19
C ARG A 58 3.21 12.38 -8.07
N ASN A 59 2.69 12.04 -9.24
CA ASN A 59 2.09 13.00 -10.18
C ASN A 59 0.71 13.49 -9.74
N PHE A 60 0.03 12.77 -8.83
CA PHE A 60 -1.29 13.17 -8.33
C PHE A 60 -1.16 14.02 -7.07
N LYS A 61 -1.93 15.11 -7.00
CA LYS A 61 -2.11 15.85 -5.74
C LYS A 61 -2.83 14.97 -4.73
N SER A 62 -2.08 14.36 -3.81
CA SER A 62 -2.60 13.34 -2.89
C SER A 62 -1.97 13.41 -1.51
N LEU A 63 -2.63 12.81 -0.51
CA LEU A 63 -2.10 12.60 0.83
C LEU A 63 -1.94 11.10 1.08
N ILE A 64 -0.70 10.63 1.22
CA ILE A 64 -0.43 9.22 1.49
C ILE A 64 0.27 9.11 2.85
N ILE A 65 -0.35 8.42 3.79
CA ILE A 65 0.14 8.28 5.17
C ILE A 65 0.67 6.86 5.37
N PRO A 66 1.99 6.68 5.60
CA PRO A 66 2.52 5.39 5.96
C PRO A 66 2.18 5.05 7.42
N LEU A 67 1.67 3.85 7.66
CA LEU A 67 1.40 3.31 8.98
C LEU A 67 2.05 1.93 9.11
N PHE A 68 2.47 1.57 10.32
CA PHE A 68 2.96 0.22 10.57
C PHE A 68 1.82 -0.76 10.72
N PHE A 69 2.06 -2.00 10.30
CA PHE A 69 1.15 -3.10 10.54
C PHE A 69 0.98 -3.33 12.05
N VAL A 70 -0.27 -3.18 12.51
CA VAL A 70 -0.71 -3.50 13.86
C VAL A 70 -1.66 -4.71 13.80
N PRO A 71 -1.31 -5.85 14.42
CA PRO A 71 -2.12 -7.05 14.41
C PRO A 71 -3.42 -6.84 15.20
N LEU A 72 -4.55 -7.00 14.51
CA LEU A 72 -5.89 -6.86 15.09
C LEU A 72 -6.77 -8.06 14.72
N GLY A 73 -7.83 -8.29 15.51
CA GLY A 73 -8.82 -9.35 15.24
C GLY A 73 -8.19 -10.73 15.13
N ALA A 74 -8.40 -11.41 13.99
CA ALA A 74 -7.86 -12.73 13.71
C ALA A 74 -6.32 -12.79 13.69
N LEU A 75 -5.65 -11.66 13.53
CA LEU A 75 -4.18 -11.57 13.48
C LEU A 75 -3.57 -11.21 14.84
N LYS A 76 -4.34 -11.13 15.94
CA LYS A 76 -3.86 -10.66 17.26
C LYS A 76 -2.66 -11.43 17.84
N GLY A 77 -2.43 -12.67 17.40
CA GLY A 77 -1.27 -13.49 17.80
C GLY A 77 0.02 -13.16 17.05
N GLU A 78 -0.06 -12.38 15.98
CA GLU A 78 1.09 -12.01 15.15
C GLU A 78 1.89 -10.85 15.76
N ARG A 79 3.14 -10.70 15.35
CA ARG A 79 3.99 -9.62 15.87
C ARG A 79 3.70 -8.30 15.12
N PRO A 80 3.55 -7.16 15.83
CA PRO A 80 3.46 -5.86 15.18
C PRO A 80 4.75 -5.51 14.44
N PHE A 81 4.62 -4.66 13.44
CA PHE A 81 5.76 -4.04 12.77
C PHE A 81 6.14 -2.72 13.46
N GLY A 82 7.43 -2.41 13.48
CA GLY A 82 7.97 -1.24 14.13
C GLY A 82 9.28 -0.82 13.48
N MET A 83 9.79 0.35 13.88
CA MET A 83 11.03 0.93 13.35
C MET A 83 12.23 -0.03 13.44
N ASP A 84 12.25 -0.88 14.47
CA ASP A 84 13.31 -1.89 14.71
C ASP A 84 13.40 -2.97 13.61
N LYS A 85 12.34 -3.13 12.81
CA LYS A 85 12.25 -4.13 11.74
C LYS A 85 12.36 -3.53 10.34
N MET A 86 12.49 -2.20 10.24
CA MET A 86 12.70 -1.54 8.96
C MET A 86 14.06 -1.94 8.38
N ASN A 87 14.06 -2.27 7.09
CA ASN A 87 15.28 -2.49 6.31
C ASN A 87 15.61 -1.25 5.47
N ARG A 88 16.73 -1.30 4.72
CA ARG A 88 17.20 -0.19 3.88
C ARG A 88 16.20 0.31 2.83
N TYR A 89 15.20 -0.50 2.47
CA TYR A 89 14.18 -0.12 1.48
C TYR A 89 12.97 0.57 2.12
N HIS A 90 12.86 0.56 3.45
CA HIS A 90 11.83 1.30 4.17
C HIS A 90 12.28 2.72 4.55
N TRP A 91 13.57 3.04 4.38
CA TRP A 91 14.17 4.36 4.61
C TRP A 91 14.27 5.12 3.29
#